data_AF-A0A1B7NT51-F1
#
_entry.id   AF-A0A1B7NT51-F1
#
_cell.length_a   1.000
_cell.length_b   1.000
_cell.length_c   1.000
_cell.angle_alpha   90.00
_cell.angle_beta   90.00
_cell.angle_gamma   90.00
#
_symmetry.space_group_name_H-M   'P 1'
#
loop_
_entity.id
_entity.type
_entity.pdbx_description
1 polymer ?
#
loop_
_entity_poly.entity_id
_entity_poly.type
_entity_poly.pdbx_seq_one_letter_code
_entity_poly.pdbx_strand_id
1 'polypeptide(L)'
;REIDFWESVGRYLTISQDDQEAQKQKEVALTTCRGLLDTFENRDVVYSIVIVRHIAKFQPRKLKQTTASTDEKDAAAKLYVAVRFLEDESHGKGTNQVIKRLCGMVVKYWEDSQGTS
;
A
#
# COMPACT_ATOMS: atom_id res chain seq x y z
N ARG A 1 14.66 -13.40 5.72
CA ARG A 1 13.96 -12.08 5.79
C ARG A 1 13.47 -11.61 4.44
N GLU A 2 14.30 -11.60 3.39
CA GLU A 2 13.82 -11.21 2.05
C GLU A 2 12.75 -12.17 1.49
N ILE A 3 13.02 -13.47 1.49
CA ILE A 3 12.04 -14.48 1.05
C ILE A 3 10.75 -14.37 1.87
N ASP A 4 10.87 -14.25 3.21
CA ASP A 4 9.73 -14.09 4.11
C ASP A 4 8.85 -12.88 3.76
N PHE A 5 9.47 -11.76 3.34
CA PHE A 5 8.72 -10.58 2.89
C PHE A 5 7.89 -10.90 1.65
N TRP A 6 8.52 -11.49 0.63
CA TRP A 6 7.84 -11.85 -0.62
C TRP A 6 6.78 -12.94 -0.43
N GLU A 7 7.03 -13.93 0.43
CA GLU A 7 6.04 -14.93 0.81
C GLU A 7 4.84 -14.29 1.51
N SER A 8 5.06 -13.33 2.40
CA SER A 8 3.98 -12.61 3.08
C SER A 8 3.13 -11.79 2.12
N VAL A 9 3.76 -11.11 1.16
CA VAL A 9 3.06 -10.39 0.07
C VAL A 9 2.27 -11.38 -0.80
N GLY A 10 2.88 -12.50 -1.19
CA GLY A 10 2.23 -13.55 -1.96
C GLY A 10 1.00 -14.10 -1.25
N ARG A 11 1.12 -14.41 0.05
CA ARG A 11 0.02 -14.89 0.89
C ARG A 11 -1.14 -13.89 0.90
N TYR A 12 -0.86 -12.60 1.10
CA TYR A 12 -1.88 -11.55 1.02
C TYR A 12 -2.65 -11.57 -0.32
N LEU A 13 -1.93 -11.72 -1.44
CA LEU A 13 -2.52 -11.71 -2.77
C LEU A 13 -3.36 -12.96 -3.08
N THR A 14 -3.05 -14.10 -2.48
CA THR A 14 -3.77 -15.38 -2.72
C THR A 14 -5.04 -15.55 -1.88
N ILE A 15 -5.23 -14.76 -0.83
CA ILE A 15 -6.40 -14.87 0.05
C ILE A 15 -7.64 -14.29 -0.63
N SER A 16 -8.74 -15.06 -0.68
CA SER A 16 -10.03 -14.65 -1.25
C SER A 16 -10.59 -13.38 -0.59
N GLN A 17 -11.51 -12.69 -1.27
CA GLN A 17 -12.15 -11.47 -0.75
C GLN A 17 -13.42 -11.76 0.07
N ASP A 18 -13.89 -13.00 0.10
CA ASP A 18 -15.34 -13.27 0.28
C ASP A 18 -15.81 -13.54 1.72
N ASP A 19 -14.90 -13.67 2.71
CA ASP A 19 -15.31 -13.91 4.10
C ASP A 19 -14.46 -13.17 5.17
N GLN A 20 -14.98 -13.16 6.41
CA GLN A 20 -14.37 -12.48 7.55
C GLN A 20 -13.04 -13.12 7.98
N GLU A 21 -12.89 -14.43 7.80
CA GLU A 21 -11.65 -15.14 8.13
C GLU A 21 -10.54 -14.78 7.14
N ALA A 22 -10.88 -14.63 5.85
CA ALA A 22 -9.99 -14.15 4.81
C ALA A 22 -9.51 -12.72 5.09
N GLN A 23 -10.37 -11.84 5.60
CA GLN A 23 -9.95 -10.50 6.03
C GLN A 23 -8.94 -10.57 7.19
N LYS A 24 -9.18 -11.43 8.18
CA LYS A 24 -8.25 -11.65 9.30
C LYS A 24 -6.90 -12.19 8.81
N GLN A 25 -6.90 -13.14 7.89
CA GLN A 25 -5.67 -13.69 7.31
C GLN A 25 -4.89 -12.64 6.52
N LYS A 26 -5.58 -11.73 5.82
CA LYS A 26 -4.94 -10.59 5.16
C LYS A 26 -4.29 -9.65 6.16
N GLU A 27 -4.98 -9.28 7.25
CA GLU A 27 -4.39 -8.44 8.30
C GLU A 27 -3.13 -9.07 8.92
N VAL A 28 -3.13 -10.38 9.12
CA VAL A 28 -1.94 -11.12 9.60
C VAL A 28 -0.79 -10.99 8.59
N ALA A 29 -1.05 -11.24 7.29
CA ALA A 29 -0.04 -11.10 6.25
C ALA A 29 0.49 -9.65 6.14
N LEU A 30 -0.37 -8.64 6.26
CA LEU A 30 0.06 -7.23 6.26
C LEU A 30 0.94 -6.90 7.47
N THR A 31 0.56 -7.40 8.65
CA THR A 31 1.34 -7.21 9.88
C THR A 31 2.73 -7.84 9.74
N THR A 32 2.80 -9.05 9.18
CA THR A 32 4.08 -9.71 8.87
C THR A 32 4.90 -8.92 7.85
N CYS A 33 4.30 -8.45 6.75
CA CYS A 33 4.99 -7.60 5.76
C CYS A 33 5.58 -6.34 6.41
N ARG A 34 4.83 -5.67 7.28
CA ARG A 34 5.26 -4.44 7.97
C ARG A 34 6.49 -4.66 8.85
N GLY A 35 6.55 -5.80 9.53
CA GLY A 35 7.69 -6.19 10.37
C GLY A 35 8.95 -6.57 9.57
N LEU A 36 8.85 -6.72 8.25
CA LEU A 36 9.91 -7.15 7.34
C LEU A 36 10.36 -6.05 6.38
N LEU A 37 9.93 -4.79 6.56
CA LEU A 37 10.37 -3.70 5.70
C LEU A 37 11.87 -3.44 5.84
N ASP A 38 12.44 -3.60 7.05
CA ASP A 38 13.87 -3.48 7.35
C ASP A 38 14.56 -2.24 6.69
N THR A 39 13.83 -1.13 6.52
CA THR A 39 14.27 0.12 5.85
C THR A 39 14.67 0.00 4.38
N PHE A 40 14.25 -1.06 3.70
CA PHE A 40 14.46 -1.22 2.26
C PHE A 40 13.38 -0.48 1.46
N GLU A 41 13.77 0.55 0.72
CA GLU A 41 12.86 1.41 -0.05
C GLU A 41 11.94 0.62 -0.99
N ASN A 42 12.45 -0.42 -1.66
CA ASN A 42 11.64 -1.24 -2.56
C ASN A 42 10.52 -1.99 -1.81
N ARG A 43 10.76 -2.38 -0.54
CA ARG A 43 9.73 -3.01 0.31
C ARG A 43 8.72 -1.98 0.78
N ASP A 44 9.14 -0.76 1.12
CA ASP A 44 8.25 0.34 1.49
C ASP A 44 7.29 0.69 0.33
N VAL A 45 7.78 0.70 -0.90
CA VAL A 45 6.95 0.87 -2.11
C VAL A 45 5.92 -0.24 -2.26
N VAL A 46 6.35 -1.51 -2.25
CA VAL A 46 5.44 -2.65 -2.42
C VAL A 46 4.39 -2.69 -1.31
N TYR A 47 4.81 -2.48 -0.06
CA TYR A 47 3.90 -2.46 1.08
C TYR A 47 2.88 -1.32 0.99
N SER A 48 3.31 -0.11 0.59
CA SER A 48 2.41 1.03 0.41
C SER A 48 1.36 0.76 -0.67
N ILE A 49 1.74 0.13 -1.79
CA ILE A 49 0.80 -0.29 -2.86
C ILE A 49 -0.22 -1.28 -2.30
N VAL A 50 0.23 -2.26 -1.52
CA VAL A 50 -0.62 -3.26 -0.89
C VAL A 50 -1.61 -2.61 0.09
N ILE A 51 -1.19 -1.62 0.89
CA ILE A 51 -2.08 -0.87 1.79
C ILE A 51 -3.16 -0.10 1.02
N VAL A 52 -2.79 0.61 -0.05
CA VAL A 52 -3.76 1.33 -0.89
C VAL A 52 -4.76 0.36 -1.54
N ARG A 53 -4.30 -0.80 -2.00
CA ARG A 53 -5.16 -1.86 -2.52
C ARG A 53 -6.13 -2.36 -1.45
N HIS A 54 -5.61 -2.68 -0.27
CA HIS A 54 -6.37 -3.31 0.82
C HIS A 54 -7.49 -2.41 1.33
N ILE A 55 -7.16 -1.15 1.62
CA ILE A 55 -8.08 -0.23 2.31
C ILE A 55 -8.97 0.49 1.30
N ALA A 56 -8.40 0.97 0.20
CA ALA A 56 -9.07 1.86 -0.73
C ALA A 56 -9.47 1.19 -2.05
N LYS A 57 -9.09 -0.08 -2.29
CA LYS A 57 -9.26 -0.74 -3.59
C LYS A 57 -8.70 0.10 -4.74
N PHE A 58 -7.56 0.76 -4.52
CA PHE A 58 -6.97 1.75 -5.43
C PHE A 58 -7.85 2.97 -5.74
N GLN A 59 -8.74 3.37 -4.84
CA GLN A 59 -9.57 4.57 -4.98
C GLN A 59 -9.42 5.48 -3.74
N PRO A 60 -8.18 5.89 -3.38
CA PRO A 60 -7.93 6.63 -2.13
C PRO A 60 -8.70 7.97 -2.05
N ARG A 61 -8.97 8.62 -3.19
CA ARG A 61 -9.71 9.89 -3.26
C ARG A 61 -11.22 9.76 -2.95
N LYS A 62 -11.79 8.55 -3.02
CA LYS A 62 -13.20 8.31 -2.66
C LYS A 62 -13.40 8.16 -1.15
N LEU A 63 -12.32 7.92 -0.42
CA LEU A 63 -12.33 7.88 1.04
C LEU A 63 -12.07 9.29 1.57
N LYS A 64 -12.82 9.71 2.58
CA LYS A 64 -12.47 10.93 3.33
C LYS A 64 -11.15 10.66 4.03
N GLN A 65 -10.07 11.26 3.54
CA GLN A 65 -8.78 11.22 4.24
C GLN A 65 -8.93 12.02 5.53
N THR A 66 -9.21 11.33 6.64
CA THR A 66 -9.04 11.90 7.97
C THR A 66 -7.55 12.16 8.19
N THR A 67 -7.23 13.29 8.81
CA THR A 67 -5.87 13.70 9.19
C THR A 67 -5.11 12.56 9.86
N ALA A 68 -3.81 12.43 9.58
CA ALA A 68 -2.92 11.43 10.15
C ALA A 68 -3.12 11.31 11.68
N SER A 69 -3.85 10.27 12.09
CA SER A 69 -3.88 9.81 13.47
C SER A 69 -2.53 9.16 13.78
N THR A 70 -2.01 9.34 15.00
CA THR A 70 -0.81 8.64 15.47
C THR A 70 -1.08 7.18 15.84
N ASP A 71 -2.32 6.70 15.69
CA ASP A 71 -2.68 5.32 15.96
C ASP A 71 -2.35 4.42 14.76
N GLU A 72 -1.35 3.55 14.91
CA GLU A 72 -0.97 2.55 13.91
C GLU A 72 -2.07 1.52 13.61
N LYS A 73 -3.16 1.47 14.41
CA LYS A 73 -4.33 0.63 14.12
C LYS A 73 -5.35 1.32 13.22
N ASP A 74 -5.23 2.64 13.02
CA ASP A 74 -6.17 3.39 12.19
C ASP A 74 -5.90 3.15 10.70
N ALA A 75 -6.85 2.49 10.03
CA ALA A 75 -6.81 2.26 8.60
C ALA A 75 -6.72 3.56 7.79
N ALA A 76 -7.33 4.65 8.26
CA ALA A 76 -7.23 5.95 7.60
C ALA A 76 -5.81 6.53 7.67
N ALA A 77 -5.16 6.41 8.84
CA ALA A 77 -3.77 6.84 9.01
C ALA A 77 -2.80 6.01 8.13
N LYS A 78 -2.94 4.68 8.12
CA LYS A 78 -2.15 3.80 7.24
C LYS A 78 -2.31 4.18 5.78
N LEU A 79 -3.55 4.40 5.34
CA LEU A 79 -3.84 4.81 3.97
C LEU A 79 -3.22 6.18 3.65
N TYR A 80 -3.35 7.15 4.55
CA TYR A 80 -2.78 8.49 4.36
C TYR A 80 -1.26 8.42 4.17
N VAL A 81 -0.56 7.70 5.04
CA VAL A 81 0.91 7.54 4.96
C VAL A 81 1.31 6.86 3.65
N ALA A 82 0.65 5.76 3.28
CA ALA A 82 0.95 5.02 2.05
C ALA A 82 0.70 5.86 0.79
N VAL A 83 -0.42 6.61 0.74
CA VAL A 83 -0.74 7.49 -0.39
C VAL A 83 0.28 8.60 -0.51
N ARG A 84 0.60 9.30 0.59
CA ARG A 84 1.57 10.40 0.59
C ARG A 84 2.95 9.91 0.18
N PHE A 85 3.40 8.78 0.71
CA PHE A 85 4.67 8.17 0.32
C PHE A 85 4.73 7.92 -1.19
N LEU A 86 3.71 7.30 -1.79
CA LEU A 86 3.67 7.01 -3.23
C LEU A 86 3.59 8.28 -4.08
N GLU A 87 2.82 9.28 -3.65
CA GLU A 87 2.75 10.59 -4.31
C GLU A 87 4.10 11.30 -4.26
N ASP A 88 4.74 11.37 -3.08
CA ASP A 88 6.02 12.03 -2.91
C ASP A 88 7.13 11.35 -3.72
N GLU A 89 7.20 10.01 -3.69
CA GLU A 89 8.17 9.24 -4.49
C GLU A 89 7.96 9.41 -6.01
N SER A 90 6.71 9.56 -6.45
CA SER A 90 6.43 9.80 -7.87
C SER A 90 6.94 11.17 -8.37
N HIS A 91 6.94 12.18 -7.49
CA HIS A 91 7.41 13.54 -7.79
C HIS A 91 8.88 13.78 -7.38
N GLY A 92 9.46 12.86 -6.61
CA GLY A 92 10.79 12.99 -6.01
C GLY A 92 11.92 13.24 -7.01
N LYS A 93 13.00 13.86 -6.48
CA LYS A 93 14.27 14.10 -7.18
C LYS A 93 15.30 12.97 -6.98
N GLY A 94 14.87 11.83 -6.45
CA GLY A 94 15.75 10.70 -6.12
C GLY A 94 16.44 10.06 -7.34
N THR A 95 17.52 9.32 -7.08
CA THR A 95 18.32 8.60 -8.08
C THR A 95 17.69 7.29 -8.54
N ASN A 96 16.71 6.76 -7.80
CA ASN A 96 16.06 5.48 -8.10
C ASN A 96 14.88 5.64 -9.08
N GLN A 97 15.22 5.77 -10.37
CA GLN A 97 14.24 5.97 -11.46
C GLN A 97 13.19 4.85 -11.54
N VAL A 98 13.53 3.64 -11.11
CA VAL A 98 12.60 2.49 -11.11
C VAL A 98 11.50 2.70 -10.07
N ILE A 99 11.86 3.05 -8.83
CA ILE A 99 10.90 3.35 -7.77
C ILE A 99 9.98 4.50 -8.20
N LYS A 100 10.58 5.59 -8.68
CA LYS A 100 9.83 6.76 -9.17
C LYS A 100 8.81 6.37 -10.24
N ARG A 101 9.24 5.57 -11.23
CA ARG A 101 8.36 5.14 -12.32
C ARG A 101 7.23 4.25 -11.82
N LEU A 102 7.53 3.31 -10.92
CA LEU A 102 6.53 2.42 -10.33
C LEU A 102 5.50 3.22 -9.52
N CYS A 103 5.94 4.07 -8.60
CA CYS A 103 5.07 4.94 -7.82
C CYS A 103 4.18 5.81 -8.73
N GLY A 104 4.76 6.44 -9.76
CA GLY A 104 4.01 7.25 -10.72
C GLY A 104 2.99 6.45 -11.54
N MET A 105 3.25 5.18 -11.88
CA MET A 105 2.27 4.32 -12.54
C MET A 105 1.07 4.01 -11.63
N VAL A 106 1.31 3.75 -10.35
CA VAL A 106 0.24 3.46 -9.39
C VAL A 106 -0.57 4.72 -9.10
N VAL A 107 0.08 5.87 -8.93
CA VAL A 107 -0.59 7.17 -8.74
C VAL A 107 -1.49 7.48 -9.93
N LYS A 108 -0.96 7.38 -11.14
CA LYS A 108 -1.74 7.59 -12.36
C LYS A 108 -2.93 6.62 -12.47
N TYR A 109 -2.75 5.35 -12.13
CA TYR A 109 -3.81 4.34 -12.21
C TYR A 109 -5.05 4.73 -11.40
N TRP A 110 -4.88 5.22 -10.15
CA TRP A 110 -6.02 5.59 -9.33
C TRP A 110 -6.61 6.98 -9.63
N GLU A 111 -5.86 7.83 -10.35
CA GLU A 111 -6.36 9.10 -10.89
C GLU A 111 -7.22 8.86 -12.12
N ASP A 112 -6.74 8.03 -13.06
CA ASP A 112 -7.44 7.68 -14.28
C ASP A 112 -8.71 6.86 -14.00
N SER A 113 -8.71 6.02 -12.95
CA SER A 113 -9.90 5.27 -12.49
C SER A 113 -11.08 6.16 -12.06
N GLN A 114 -10.90 7.48 -11.95
CA GLN A 114 -12.00 8.42 -11.68
C GLN A 114 -12.75 8.85 -12.96
N GLY A 115 -12.14 8.70 -14.14
CA GLY A 115 -12.67 9.20 -15.42
C GLY A 115 -13.70 8.30 -16.11
N THR A 116 -14.00 7.12 -15.57
CA THR A 116 -14.92 6.14 -16.17
C THR A 116 -16.27 6.05 -15.44
N SER A 117 -16.78 7.16 -14.91
CA SER A 117 -18.15 7.22 -14.34
C SER A 117 -19.17 7.67 -15.37
#